data_AF-A0A2G3A230-F1
#
_entry.id   AF-A0A2G3A230-F1
#
_cell.length_a   1.000
_cell.length_b   1.000
_cell.length_c   1.000
_cell.angle_alpha   90.00
_cell.angle_beta   90.00
_cell.angle_gamma   90.00
#
_symmetry.space_group_name_H-M   'P 1'
#
loop_
_entity.id
_entity.type
_entity.pdbx_description
1 polymer ?
#
loop_
_entity_poly.entity_id
_entity_poly.type
_entity_poly.pdbx_seq_one_letter_code
_entity_poly.pdbx_strand_id
1 'polypeptide(L)'
;MNRSHQSIEDEDVNVSDGEEDHYVEDDVEEEEGPMHDDSYTEEQYTTGSIEGMELSRTVKRSLVVHDITGLRPSKSMRLLEVKAGGPERMRCTPKDCRNYILQQQRLRTLSSDAATLHRFFVDM
;
A
#
# COMPACT_ATOMS: atom_id res chain seq x y z
N MET A 1 -49.00 -28.67 -28.36
CA MET A 1 -48.51 -27.44 -29.04
C MET A 1 -49.15 -26.28 -28.31
N ASN A 2 -48.42 -25.72 -27.35
CA ASN A 2 -48.97 -24.73 -26.42
C ASN A 2 -48.43 -23.37 -26.88
N ARG A 3 -49.30 -22.56 -27.48
CA ARG A 3 -49.02 -21.19 -27.90
C ARG A 3 -49.95 -20.30 -27.08
N SER A 4 -49.43 -19.73 -26.01
CA SER A 4 -50.11 -18.68 -25.25
C SER A 4 -49.62 -17.33 -25.74
N HIS A 5 -50.57 -16.48 -26.12
CA HIS A 5 -50.38 -15.07 -26.41
C HIS A 5 -50.92 -14.23 -25.23
N GLN A 6 -50.11 -13.26 -24.80
CA GLN A 6 -50.43 -11.85 -24.44
C GLN A 6 -51.51 -11.62 -23.36
N SER A 7 -51.26 -10.83 -22.31
CA SER A 7 -51.21 -9.35 -22.36
C SER A 7 -50.66 -8.70 -21.07
N ILE A 8 -50.26 -7.44 -21.23
CA ILE A 8 -49.66 -6.43 -20.34
C ILE A 8 -50.62 -5.95 -19.23
N GLU A 9 -50.08 -5.62 -18.03
CA GLU A 9 -50.56 -4.57 -17.11
C GLU A 9 -49.36 -4.02 -16.28
N ASP A 10 -49.13 -2.70 -16.34
CA ASP A 10 -48.11 -1.91 -15.61
C ASP A 10 -48.80 -1.14 -14.46
N GLU A 11 -48.48 -1.40 -13.19
CA GLU A 11 -48.86 -0.62 -11.98
C GLU A 11 -47.95 -1.12 -10.82
N ASP A 12 -47.34 -0.35 -9.91
CA ASP A 12 -47.28 1.07 -9.59
C ASP A 12 -45.95 1.37 -8.87
N VAL A 13 -45.42 2.57 -9.11
CA VAL A 13 -44.25 3.12 -8.41
C VAL A 13 -44.70 3.56 -7.02
N ASN A 14 -44.36 2.80 -5.97
CA ASN A 14 -44.58 3.26 -4.59
C ASN A 14 -43.68 4.46 -4.29
N VAL A 15 -44.25 5.66 -4.36
CA VAL A 15 -43.73 6.87 -3.72
C VAL A 15 -43.90 6.66 -2.21
N SER A 16 -42.80 6.44 -1.49
CA SER A 16 -42.83 6.45 -0.03
C SER A 16 -42.98 7.90 0.42
N ASP A 17 -44.10 8.18 1.07
CA ASP A 17 -44.43 9.48 1.66
C ASP A 17 -43.37 9.85 2.72
N GLY A 18 -42.95 11.11 2.72
CA GLY A 18 -41.94 11.61 3.63
C GLY A 18 -42.47 11.68 5.06
N GLU A 19 -41.80 11.00 5.98
CA GLU A 19 -41.99 11.21 7.42
C GLU A 19 -41.30 12.56 7.78
N GLU A 20 -42.09 13.55 8.24
CA GLU A 20 -41.57 14.80 8.80
C GLU A 20 -41.13 14.54 10.25
N ASP A 21 -39.82 14.47 10.49
CA ASP A 21 -39.26 14.35 11.84
C ASP A 21 -39.54 15.62 12.66
N HIS A 22 -40.43 15.51 13.65
CA HIS A 22 -40.63 16.54 14.66
C HIS A 22 -39.36 16.70 15.50
N TYR A 23 -38.64 17.81 15.31
CA TYR A 23 -37.56 18.24 16.20
C TYR A 23 -38.15 18.55 17.58
N VAL A 24 -37.94 17.63 18.53
CA VAL A 24 -38.10 17.91 19.95
C VAL A 24 -36.84 18.66 20.37
N GLU A 25 -36.99 19.96 20.61
CA GLU A 25 -35.98 20.79 21.27
C GLU A 25 -35.85 20.31 22.72
N ASP A 26 -35.01 19.30 22.95
CA ASP A 26 -34.53 18.99 24.29
C ASP A 26 -33.49 20.05 24.65
N ASP A 27 -33.87 21.01 25.50
CA ASP A 27 -33.01 21.98 26.19
C ASP A 27 -32.00 21.23 27.11
N VAL A 28 -31.05 20.53 26.50
CA VAL A 28 -29.82 20.09 27.16
C VAL A 28 -28.77 21.13 26.87
N GLU A 29 -28.44 21.91 27.90
CA GLU A 29 -27.24 22.75 27.96
C GLU A 29 -26.05 21.90 27.51
N GLU A 30 -25.55 22.14 26.29
CA GLU A 30 -24.33 21.50 25.80
C GLU A 30 -23.18 21.98 26.69
N GLU A 31 -22.70 21.11 27.57
CA GLU A 31 -21.48 21.36 28.31
C GLU A 31 -20.33 21.39 27.30
N GLU A 32 -19.78 22.59 27.09
CA GLU A 32 -18.66 22.85 26.19
C GLU A 32 -17.41 22.12 26.73
N GLY A 33 -17.25 20.87 26.29
CA GLY A 33 -16.09 20.05 26.60
C GLY A 33 -14.78 20.72 26.14
N PRO A 34 -13.65 20.41 26.80
CA PRO A 34 -12.40 21.13 26.59
C PRO A 34 -11.96 21.10 25.13
N MET A 35 -11.89 22.29 24.50
CA MET A 35 -11.33 22.47 23.16
C MET A 35 -9.91 21.90 23.11
N HIS A 36 -9.74 20.77 22.42
CA HIS A 36 -8.43 20.24 22.15
C HIS A 36 -7.73 21.14 21.13
N ASP A 37 -6.63 21.76 21.54
CA ASP A 37 -5.69 22.48 20.69
C ASP A 37 -5.13 21.52 19.63
N ASP A 38 -5.66 21.63 18.41
CA ASP A 38 -5.26 20.92 17.20
C ASP A 38 -3.94 21.46 16.63
N SER A 39 -3.02 21.86 17.52
CA SER A 39 -1.62 22.07 17.20
C SER A 39 -1.12 20.87 16.37
N TYR A 40 -0.90 21.13 15.08
CA TYR A 40 -0.55 20.14 14.09
C TYR A 40 0.81 19.55 14.46
N THR A 41 0.82 18.37 15.07
CA THR A 41 2.08 17.68 15.37
C THR A 41 2.68 17.20 14.06
N GLU A 42 3.65 17.96 13.55
CA GLU A 42 4.56 17.61 12.45
C GLU A 42 5.47 16.43 12.86
N GLU A 43 4.90 15.27 13.14
CA GLU A 43 5.67 14.08 13.52
C GLU A 43 5.37 12.89 12.61
N GLN A 44 5.37 13.09 11.29
CA GLN A 44 5.36 11.98 10.34
C GLN A 44 6.40 12.09 9.23
N TYR A 45 7.53 12.78 9.49
CA TYR A 45 8.79 12.55 8.79
C TYR A 45 9.78 11.79 9.66
N THR A 46 9.30 10.93 10.56
CA THR A 46 10.14 9.80 10.91
C THR A 46 10.21 8.99 9.63
N THR A 47 11.35 9.13 8.93
CA THR A 47 11.87 8.13 8.02
C THR A 47 11.87 6.85 8.83
N GLY A 48 10.72 6.17 8.83
CA GLY A 48 10.56 4.88 9.42
C GLY A 48 11.53 4.04 8.65
N SER A 49 12.67 3.74 9.26
CA SER A 49 13.30 2.46 9.01
C SER A 49 12.22 1.47 9.32
N ILE A 50 11.43 1.10 8.30
CA ILE A 50 10.46 0.03 8.38
C ILE A 50 11.32 -1.14 8.78
N GLU A 51 11.18 -1.54 10.04
CA GLU A 51 11.93 -2.60 10.70
C GLU A 51 11.62 -3.93 10.01
N GLY A 52 12.17 -4.11 8.82
CA GLY A 52 12.41 -5.39 8.21
C GLY A 52 13.78 -5.82 8.69
N MET A 53 13.81 -6.94 9.42
CA MET A 53 14.99 -7.67 9.87
C MET A 53 16.26 -7.31 9.09
N GLU A 54 17.27 -6.75 9.76
CA GLU A 54 18.42 -6.19 9.05
C GLU A 54 19.15 -7.26 8.23
N LEU A 55 18.93 -7.26 6.91
CA LEU A 55 19.63 -8.14 5.99
C LEU A 55 21.13 -7.85 6.07
N SER A 56 21.94 -8.89 6.23
CA SER A 56 23.39 -8.72 6.23
C SER A 56 23.85 -8.06 4.92
N ARG A 57 24.91 -7.26 5.01
CA ARG A 57 25.52 -6.57 3.85
C ARG A 57 25.82 -7.53 2.68
N THR A 58 26.23 -8.76 2.98
CA THR A 58 26.51 -9.80 1.98
C THR A 58 25.23 -10.27 1.28
N VAL A 59 24.14 -10.48 2.03
CA VAL A 59 22.85 -10.88 1.48
C VAL A 59 22.26 -9.77 0.62
N LYS A 60 22.30 -8.52 1.10
CA LYS A 60 21.87 -7.32 0.34
C LYS A 60 22.55 -7.26 -1.03
N ARG A 61 23.88 -7.41 -1.08
CA ARG A 61 24.63 -7.41 -2.34
C ARG A 61 24.25 -8.58 -3.27
N SER A 62 24.14 -9.79 -2.73
CA SER A 62 23.71 -10.95 -3.50
C SER A 62 22.33 -10.73 -4.11
N LEU A 63 21.38 -10.21 -3.33
CA LEU A 63 20.04 -9.90 -3.81
C LEU A 63 20.06 -8.90 -4.98
N VAL A 64 20.79 -7.78 -4.85
CA VAL A 64 20.90 -6.79 -5.95
C VAL A 64 21.47 -7.41 -7.22
N VAL A 65 22.51 -8.25 -7.10
CA VAL A 65 23.08 -8.96 -8.27
C VAL A 65 22.04 -9.89 -8.89
N HIS A 66 21.33 -10.69 -8.09
CA HIS A 66 20.29 -11.58 -8.58
C HIS A 66 19.21 -10.82 -9.35
N ASP A 67 18.76 -9.69 -8.81
CA ASP A 67 17.76 -8.82 -9.42
C ASP A 67 18.24 -8.24 -10.77
N ILE A 68 19.46 -7.69 -10.83
CA ILE A 68 20.04 -7.16 -12.07
C ILE A 68 20.19 -8.27 -13.12
N THR A 69 20.56 -9.48 -12.71
CA THR A 69 20.67 -10.64 -13.61
C THR A 69 19.31 -11.22 -14.04
N GLY A 70 18.19 -10.66 -13.58
CA GLY A 70 16.85 -11.17 -13.87
C GLY A 70 16.56 -12.54 -13.26
N LEU A 71 17.28 -12.91 -12.19
CA LEU A 71 17.10 -14.19 -11.54
C LEU A 71 15.72 -14.24 -10.86
N ARG A 72 14.95 -15.28 -11.17
CA ARG A 72 13.63 -15.48 -10.56
C ARG A 72 13.74 -15.50 -9.02
N PRO A 73 12.80 -14.87 -8.28
CA PRO A 73 12.84 -14.79 -6.83
C PRO A 73 13.00 -16.16 -6.13
N SER A 74 12.32 -17.20 -6.61
CA SER A 74 12.42 -18.54 -6.03
C SER A 74 13.83 -19.16 -6.16
N LYS A 75 14.55 -18.88 -7.25
CA LYS A 75 15.94 -19.31 -7.42
C LYS A 75 16.88 -18.50 -6.54
N SER A 76 16.66 -17.19 -6.46
CA SER A 76 17.41 -16.29 -5.58
C SER A 76 17.34 -16.74 -4.12
N MET A 77 16.14 -17.06 -3.61
CA MET A 77 15.95 -17.56 -2.25
C MET A 77 16.68 -18.89 -1.99
N ARG A 78 16.54 -19.87 -2.88
CA ARG A 78 17.25 -21.16 -2.73
C ARG A 78 18.77 -20.98 -2.72
N LEU A 79 19.32 -20.06 -3.51
CA LEU A 79 20.74 -19.74 -3.48
C LEU A 79 21.18 -19.14 -2.13
N LEU A 80 20.35 -18.28 -1.55
CA LEU A 80 20.61 -17.71 -0.23
C LEU A 80 20.54 -18.77 0.87
N GLU A 81 19.56 -19.67 0.82
CA GLU A 81 19.44 -20.81 1.74
C GLU A 81 20.68 -21.72 1.66
N VAL A 82 21.09 -22.09 0.43
CA VAL A 82 22.30 -22.90 0.20
C VAL A 82 23.53 -22.19 0.76
N LYS A 83 23.67 -20.89 0.52
CA LYS A 83 24.79 -20.09 1.04
C LYS A 83 24.79 -19.96 2.57
N ALA A 84 23.62 -19.93 3.19
CA ALA A 84 23.46 -19.92 4.64
C ALA A 84 23.73 -21.30 5.27
N GLY A 85 23.77 -22.36 4.47
CA GLY A 85 23.91 -23.74 4.94
C GLY A 85 22.59 -24.37 5.38
N GLY A 86 21.48 -23.93 4.79
CA GLY A 86 20.12 -24.41 5.07
C GLY A 86 19.13 -23.30 5.42
N PRO A 87 17.82 -23.57 5.34
CA PRO A 87 16.78 -22.61 5.67
C PRO A 87 16.80 -22.25 7.17
N GLU A 88 17.13 -23.17 8.08
CA GLU A 88 17.23 -22.87 9.52
C GLU A 88 18.33 -21.85 9.86
N ARG A 89 19.36 -21.74 9.03
CA ARG A 89 20.49 -20.82 9.23
C ARG A 89 20.28 -19.47 8.57
N MET A 90 19.23 -19.34 7.76
CA MET A 90 18.93 -18.12 7.01
C MET A 90 18.18 -17.12 7.90
N ARG A 91 18.75 -15.94 8.10
CA ARG A 91 18.18 -14.87 8.94
C ARG A 91 17.18 -13.96 8.20
N CYS A 92 16.75 -14.31 7.00
CA CYS A 92 15.85 -13.45 6.22
C CYS A 92 14.73 -14.26 5.62
N THR A 93 13.51 -13.72 5.69
CA THR A 93 12.35 -14.35 5.09
C THR A 93 12.27 -14.01 3.59
N PRO A 94 11.49 -14.77 2.80
CA PRO A 94 11.19 -14.40 1.43
C PRO A 94 10.57 -13.00 1.29
N LYS A 95 9.79 -12.57 2.30
CA LYS A 95 9.17 -11.24 2.35
C LYS A 95 10.23 -10.15 2.47
N ASP A 96 11.21 -10.32 3.35
CA ASP A 96 12.29 -9.34 3.57
C ASP A 96 13.11 -9.15 2.29
N CYS A 97 13.46 -10.25 1.62
CA CYS A 97 14.21 -10.22 0.36
C CYS A 97 13.43 -9.49 -0.74
N ARG A 98 12.13 -9.77 -0.88
CA ARG A 98 11.26 -9.10 -1.85
C ARG A 98 11.15 -7.61 -1.56
N ASN A 99 10.90 -7.23 -0.30
CA ASN A 99 10.78 -5.83 0.11
C ASN A 99 12.07 -5.06 -0.18
N TYR A 100 13.23 -5.62 0.15
CA TYR A 100 14.52 -5.01 -0.13
C TYR A 100 14.73 -4.79 -1.63
N ILE A 101 14.44 -5.77 -2.48
CA ILE A 101 14.56 -5.62 -3.93
C ILE A 101 13.62 -4.55 -4.48
N LEU A 102 12.36 -4.53 -4.04
CA LEU A 102 11.41 -3.50 -4.45
C LEU A 102 11.87 -2.10 -4.05
N GLN A 103 12.44 -1.95 -2.85
CA GLN A 103 13.05 -0.69 -2.42
C GLN A 103 14.23 -0.30 -3.30
N GLN A 104 15.14 -1.23 -3.62
CA GLN A 104 16.28 -0.94 -4.50
C GLN A 104 15.87 -0.60 -5.93
N GLN A 105 14.83 -1.26 -6.46
CA GLN A 105 14.24 -0.92 -7.75
C GLN A 105 13.71 0.51 -7.75
N ARG A 106 12.91 0.89 -6.75
CA ARG A 106 12.40 2.26 -6.59
C ARG A 106 13.54 3.28 -6.54
N LEU A 107 14.55 3.05 -5.71
CA LEU A 107 15.69 3.96 -5.59
C LEU A 107 16.42 4.18 -6.93
N ARG A 108 16.62 3.12 -7.71
CA ARG A 108 17.24 3.24 -9.05
C ARG A 108 16.35 4.00 -10.03
N THR A 109 15.04 3.78 -10.00
CA THR A 109 14.08 4.54 -10.82
C THR A 109 14.10 6.02 -10.45
N LEU A 110 13.93 6.37 -9.17
CA LEU A 110 13.98 7.76 -8.72
C LEU A 110 15.31 8.44 -9.09
N SER A 111 16.43 7.72 -8.94
CA SER A 111 17.76 8.24 -9.32
C SER A 111 17.86 8.49 -10.83
N SER A 112 17.27 7.63 -11.66
CA SER A 112 17.25 7.79 -13.11
C SER A 112 16.39 8.98 -13.53
N ASP A 113 15.22 9.15 -12.90
CA ASP A 113 14.31 10.25 -13.16
C ASP A 113 14.95 11.59 -12.78
N ALA A 114 15.60 11.65 -11.61
CA ALA A 114 16.34 12.83 -11.17
C ALA A 114 17.46 13.22 -12.14
N ALA A 115 18.23 12.24 -12.66
CA ALA A 115 19.27 12.50 -13.64
C ALA A 115 18.70 13.02 -14.98
N THR A 116 17.54 12.49 -15.39
CA THR A 116 16.85 12.91 -16.62
C THR A 116 16.33 14.34 -16.51
N LEU A 117 15.69 14.68 -15.37
CA LEU A 117 15.23 16.04 -15.08
C LEU A 117 16.39 17.03 -15.04
N HIS A 118 17.49 16.67 -14.37
CA HIS A 118 18.69 17.52 -14.34
C HIS A 118 19.20 17.81 -15.75
N ARG A 119 19.26 16.79 -16.62
CA ARG A 119 19.67 16.97 -18.02
C ARG A 119 18.74 17.91 -18.77
N PHE A 120 17.43 17.78 -18.59
CA PHE A 120 16.44 18.67 -19.22
C PHE A 120 16.69 20.15 -18.86
N PHE A 121 17.01 20.47 -17.61
CA PHE A 121 17.29 21.84 -17.18
C PHE A 121 18.67 22.37 -17.61
N VAL A 122 19.66 21.49 -17.83
CA VAL A 122 20.99 21.89 -18.32
C VAL A 122 21.02 22.08 -19.84
N ASP A 123 20.22 21.31 -20.58
CA ASP A 123 20.12 21.40 -22.04
C ASP A 123 19.23 22.59 -22.51
N MET A 124 18.55 23.29 -21.58
CA MET A 124 17.81 24.55 -21.81
C MET A 124 18.73 25.76 -21.72
#